data_AF-I5C8U2-F1
#
_entry.id   AF-I5C8U2-F1
#
_cell.length_a   1.000
_cell.length_b   1.000
_cell.length_c   1.000
_cell.angle_alpha   90.00
_cell.angle_beta   90.00
_cell.angle_gamma   90.00
#
_symmetry.space_group_name_H-M   'P 1'
#
loop_
_entity.id
_entity.type
_entity.pdbx_description
1 polymer ?
#
loop_
_entity_poly.entity_id
_entity_poly.type
_entity_poly.pdbx_seq_one_letter_code
_entity_poly.pdbx_strand_id
1 'polypeptide(L)'
;MHASLAAGEPVAVTEVASLADSLGGGIGLENRHSFELCRNHLDDVVLVTEEEIYRAMQAHYFEDRLVCEGASAVGAAALMAGKISGSNGPTATLITGRNVDMQVFTDIVCGRDVALGDTIIKGAPHAA
;
A
#
# COMPACT_ATOMS: atom_id res chain seq x y z
N MET A 1 11.64 2.38 -2.88
CA MET A 1 12.03 1.42 -3.94
C MET A 1 11.78 1.97 -5.34
N HIS A 2 10.55 2.35 -5.70
CA HIS A 2 10.18 2.89 -7.03
C HIS A 2 11.17 3.96 -7.57
N ALA A 3 11.40 5.05 -6.82
CA ALA A 3 12.29 6.13 -7.24
C ALA A 3 13.74 5.65 -7.48
N SER A 4 14.23 4.72 -6.67
CA SER A 4 15.58 4.15 -6.81
C SER A 4 15.71 3.27 -8.05
N LEU A 5 14.68 2.49 -8.37
CA LEU A 5 14.68 1.68 -9.60
C LEU A 5 14.63 2.56 -10.84
N ALA A 6 13.83 3.62 -10.82
CA ALA A 6 13.78 4.61 -11.90
C ALA A 6 15.12 5.34 -12.09
N ALA A 7 15.85 5.63 -11.01
CA ALA A 7 17.17 6.25 -11.06
C ALA A 7 18.32 5.27 -11.37
N GLY A 8 18.09 3.95 -11.22
CA GLY A 8 19.11 2.92 -11.37
C GLY A 8 20.03 2.73 -10.15
N GLU A 9 19.86 3.54 -9.10
CA GLU A 9 20.63 3.52 -7.85
C GLU A 9 19.78 3.92 -6.63
N PRO A 10 20.17 3.57 -5.38
CA PRO A 10 19.50 4.04 -4.18
C PRO A 10 19.47 5.57 -4.10
N VAL A 11 18.28 6.15 -3.91
CA VAL A 11 18.07 7.60 -3.80
C VAL A 11 17.29 7.93 -2.53
N ALA A 12 17.56 9.11 -1.98
CA ALA A 12 16.77 9.65 -0.88
C ALA A 12 15.40 10.09 -1.39
N VAL A 13 14.37 9.84 -0.59
CA VAL A 13 13.01 10.31 -0.84
C VAL A 13 12.51 11.03 0.40
N THR A 14 11.59 11.97 0.21
CA THR A 14 10.92 12.61 1.34
C THR A 14 9.87 11.68 1.89
N GLU A 15 9.90 11.45 3.19
CA GLU A 15 8.85 10.70 3.89
C GLU A 15 7.58 11.55 4.01
N VAL A 16 6.44 10.91 3.76
CA VAL A 16 5.12 11.52 3.84
C VAL A 16 4.22 10.63 4.68
N ALA A 17 3.21 11.22 5.33
CA ALA A 17 2.19 10.45 6.02
C ALA A 17 1.40 9.59 5.01
N SER A 18 1.16 8.33 5.37
CA SER A 18 0.46 7.34 4.54
C SER A 18 -0.29 6.35 5.44
N LEU A 19 -1.40 5.79 4.95
CA LEU A 19 -2.02 4.60 5.54
C LEU A 19 -1.08 3.39 5.50
N ALA A 20 -0.13 3.38 4.58
CA ALA A 20 0.95 2.41 4.50
C ALA A 20 2.24 2.94 5.15
N ASP A 21 2.14 3.40 6.39
CA ASP A 21 3.23 3.98 7.17
C ASP A 21 4.48 3.09 7.26
N SER A 22 4.32 1.77 7.37
CA SER A 22 5.43 0.82 7.41
C SER A 22 6.15 0.62 6.06
N LEU A 23 5.61 1.17 4.96
CA LEU A 23 6.30 1.28 3.66
C LEU A 23 6.98 2.64 3.46
N GLY A 24 6.81 3.56 4.42
CA GLY A 24 7.43 4.88 4.39
C GLY A 24 8.95 4.82 4.37
N GLY A 25 9.56 5.84 3.78
CA GLY A 25 11.01 6.02 3.81
C GLY A 25 11.77 5.67 2.55
N GLY A 26 13.06 6.01 2.59
CA GLY A 26 14.05 5.54 1.63
C GLY A 26 14.48 4.11 1.95
N ILE A 27 15.03 3.42 0.95
CA ILE A 27 15.55 2.04 1.14
C ILE A 27 16.95 2.00 1.79
N GLY A 28 17.44 3.15 2.29
CA GLY A 28 18.82 3.40 2.69
C GLY A 28 19.74 3.65 1.49
N LEU A 29 20.58 4.68 1.56
CA LEU A 29 21.54 5.01 0.50
C LEU A 29 22.63 3.93 0.34
N GLU A 30 22.95 3.24 1.43
CA GLU A 30 23.90 2.12 1.46
C GLU A 30 23.20 0.77 1.33
N ASN A 31 22.06 0.68 0.63
CA ASN A 31 21.36 -0.59 0.46
C ASN A 31 22.19 -1.56 -0.39
N ARG A 32 22.69 -2.64 0.24
CA ARG A 32 23.56 -3.64 -0.41
C ARG A 32 22.85 -4.88 -0.92
N HIS A 33 21.56 -5.04 -0.60
CA HIS A 33 20.89 -6.34 -0.74
C HIS A 33 19.57 -6.24 -1.50
N SER A 34 18.56 -5.57 -0.91
CA SER A 34 17.21 -5.60 -1.48
C SER A 34 17.08 -4.78 -2.76
N PHE A 35 17.86 -3.69 -2.93
CA PHE A 35 17.82 -2.91 -4.16
C PHE A 35 18.21 -3.73 -5.40
N GLU A 36 19.36 -4.41 -5.34
CA GLU A 36 19.86 -5.21 -6.46
C GLU A 36 18.95 -6.40 -6.76
N LEU A 37 18.45 -7.08 -5.72
CA LEU A 37 17.48 -8.16 -5.88
C LEU A 37 16.21 -7.67 -6.59
N CYS A 38 15.64 -6.55 -6.14
CA CYS A 38 14.45 -5.99 -6.77
C CYS A 38 14.72 -5.55 -8.22
N ARG A 39 15.85 -4.91 -8.49
CA ARG A 39 16.23 -4.48 -9.84
C ARG A 39 16.38 -5.65 -10.81
N ASN A 40 16.89 -6.78 -10.33
CA ASN A 40 17.16 -7.94 -11.18
C ASN A 40 15.97 -8.89 -11.35
N HIS A 41 14.96 -8.83 -10.46
CA HIS A 41 13.92 -9.85 -10.38
C HIS A 41 12.48 -9.33 -10.37
N LEU A 42 12.23 -8.05 -10.12
CA LEU A 42 10.87 -7.52 -10.25
C LEU A 42 10.55 -7.29 -11.73
N ASP A 43 9.39 -7.78 -12.15
CA ASP A 43 8.84 -7.46 -13.47
C ASP A 43 8.34 -6.00 -13.53
N ASP A 44 7.77 -5.49 -12.43
CA ASP A 44 7.22 -4.13 -12.35
C ASP A 44 7.13 -3.60 -10.91
N VAL A 45 6.93 -2.29 -10.75
CA VAL A 45 6.61 -1.60 -9.49
C VAL A 45 5.39 -0.71 -9.68
N VAL A 46 4.28 -1.12 -9.07
CA VAL A 46 3.00 -0.44 -9.17
C VAL A 46 2.78 0.48 -7.96
N LEU A 47 2.33 1.71 -8.23
CA LEU A 47 1.98 2.69 -7.20
C LEU A 47 0.46 2.74 -6.98
N VAL A 48 0.07 2.83 -5.71
CA VAL A 48 -1.33 2.96 -5.28
C VAL A 48 -1.55 4.25 -4.50
N THR A 49 -2.78 4.77 -4.51
CA THR A 49 -3.15 5.98 -3.75
C THR A 49 -3.67 5.62 -2.36
N GLU A 50 -3.74 6.62 -1.49
CA GLU A 50 -4.31 6.46 -0.15
C GLU A 50 -5.78 6.02 -0.18
N GLU A 51 -6.56 6.52 -1.13
CA GLU A 51 -7.95 6.10 -1.34
C GLU A 51 -8.04 4.64 -1.78
N GLU A 52 -7.12 4.17 -2.61
CA GLU A 52 -7.09 2.76 -3.03
C GLU A 52 -6.73 1.84 -1.86
N ILE A 53 -5.77 2.24 -1.02
CA ILE A 53 -5.42 1.52 0.21
C ILE A 53 -6.62 1.48 1.16
N TYR A 54 -7.29 2.62 1.36
CA TYR A 54 -8.51 2.73 2.16
C TYR A 54 -9.57 1.72 1.70
N ARG A 55 -9.84 1.63 0.39
CA ARG A 55 -10.82 0.70 -0.17
C ARG A 55 -10.41 -0.76 -0.01
N ALA A 56 -9.13 -1.08 -0.17
CA ALA A 56 -8.61 -2.43 0.04
C ALA A 56 -8.74 -2.88 1.50
N MET A 57 -8.45 -1.99 2.46
CA MET A 57 -8.65 -2.28 3.88
C MET A 57 -10.13 -2.56 4.20
N GLN A 58 -11.05 -1.81 3.58
CA GLN A 58 -12.50 -2.11 3.71
C GLN A 58 -12.84 -3.49 3.14
N ALA A 59 -12.37 -3.82 1.94
CA ALA A 59 -12.64 -5.12 1.31
C ALA A 59 -12.15 -6.28 2.18
N HIS A 60 -10.93 -6.21 2.70
CA HIS A 60 -10.41 -7.22 3.63
C HIS A 60 -11.28 -7.39 4.88
N TYR A 61 -11.84 -6.31 5.42
CA TYR A 61 -12.72 -6.41 6.57
C TYR A 61 -14.10 -6.99 6.23
N PHE A 62 -14.76 -6.45 5.20
CA PHE A 62 -16.14 -6.79 4.88
C PHE A 62 -16.28 -8.13 4.16
N GLU A 63 -15.32 -8.49 3.32
CA GLU A 63 -15.34 -9.71 2.50
C GLU A 63 -14.55 -10.84 3.18
N ASP A 64 -13.31 -10.57 3.57
CA ASP A 64 -12.39 -11.60 4.10
C ASP A 64 -12.45 -11.78 5.62
N ARG A 65 -13.12 -10.86 6.34
CA ARG A 65 -13.15 -10.81 7.83
C ARG A 65 -11.77 -10.60 8.46
N LEU A 66 -10.89 -9.90 7.76
CA LEU A 66 -9.53 -9.60 8.19
C LEU A 66 -9.40 -8.15 8.67
N VAL A 67 -8.70 -7.96 9.78
CA VAL A 67 -8.15 -6.67 10.19
C VAL A 67 -6.72 -6.64 9.69
N CYS A 68 -6.38 -5.69 8.84
CA CYS A 68 -5.07 -5.53 8.21
C CYS A 68 -4.59 -4.08 8.33
N GLU A 69 -3.29 -3.86 8.20
CA GLU A 69 -2.70 -2.52 8.11
C GLU A 69 -2.60 -2.06 6.66
N GLY A 70 -2.56 -0.74 6.40
CA GLY A 70 -2.60 -0.22 5.03
C GLY A 70 -1.43 -0.72 4.17
N ALA A 71 -0.24 -0.87 4.76
CA ALA A 71 0.93 -1.43 4.10
C ALA A 71 0.73 -2.87 3.61
N SER A 72 -0.03 -3.68 4.35
CA SER A 72 -0.35 -5.05 3.94
C SER A 72 -1.47 -5.12 2.90
N ALA A 73 -2.26 -4.05 2.75
CA ALA A 73 -3.38 -3.98 1.82
C ALA A 73 -2.98 -3.48 0.41
N VAL A 74 -1.77 -2.97 0.22
CA VAL A 74 -1.34 -2.33 -1.06
C VAL A 74 -1.42 -3.28 -2.26
N GLY A 75 -1.20 -4.58 -2.06
CA GLY A 75 -1.34 -5.58 -3.13
C GLY A 75 -2.80 -5.72 -3.59
N ALA A 76 -3.74 -5.80 -2.63
CA ALA A 76 -5.16 -5.83 -2.95
C ALA A 76 -5.63 -4.50 -3.55
N ALA A 77 -5.13 -3.37 -3.06
CA ALA A 77 -5.40 -2.05 -3.62
C ALA A 77 -5.04 -1.97 -5.11
N ALA A 78 -3.85 -2.47 -5.49
CA ALA A 78 -3.41 -2.49 -6.88
C ALA A 78 -4.31 -3.37 -7.76
N LEU A 79 -4.75 -4.54 -7.26
CA LEU A 79 -5.66 -5.43 -7.97
C LEU A 79 -7.04 -4.79 -8.16
N MET A 80 -7.63 -4.26 -7.08
CA MET A 80 -8.96 -3.65 -7.10
C MET A 80 -9.00 -2.39 -7.97
N ALA A 81 -7.91 -1.63 -8.02
CA ALA A 81 -7.77 -0.46 -8.89
C ALA A 81 -7.52 -0.82 -10.38
N GLY A 82 -7.41 -2.11 -10.72
CA GLY A 82 -7.14 -2.57 -12.08
C GLY A 82 -5.74 -2.19 -12.59
N LYS A 83 -4.80 -1.94 -11.68
CA LYS A 83 -3.43 -1.50 -12.02
C LYS A 83 -2.49 -2.65 -12.34
N ILE A 84 -2.89 -3.89 -12.03
CA ILE A 84 -2.15 -5.08 -12.41
C ILE A 84 -2.67 -5.57 -13.76
N SER A 85 -1.86 -5.39 -14.81
CA SER A 85 -2.15 -5.91 -16.15
C SER A 85 -1.47 -7.26 -16.38
N GLY A 86 -2.07 -8.12 -17.21
CA GLY A 86 -1.41 -9.32 -17.73
C GLY A 86 -1.55 -10.60 -16.89
N SER A 87 -2.30 -10.58 -15.79
CA SER A 87 -2.61 -11.78 -15.02
C SER A 87 -3.76 -12.57 -15.65
N ASN A 88 -3.44 -13.54 -16.52
CA ASN A 88 -4.44 -14.45 -17.12
C ASN A 88 -4.69 -15.73 -16.29
N GLY A 89 -4.11 -15.82 -15.09
CA GLY A 89 -4.13 -17.01 -14.24
C GLY A 89 -4.43 -16.69 -12.77
N PRO A 90 -4.37 -17.71 -11.89
CA PRO A 90 -4.53 -17.52 -10.46
C PRO A 90 -3.59 -16.43 -9.93
N THR A 91 -4.15 -15.44 -9.26
CA THR A 91 -3.43 -14.27 -8.74
C THR A 91 -3.60 -14.21 -7.24
N ALA A 92 -2.54 -13.89 -6.52
CA ALA A 92 -2.55 -13.78 -5.06
C ALA A 92 -1.76 -12.55 -4.61
N THR A 93 -2.14 -12.02 -3.46
CA THR A 93 -1.45 -10.95 -2.75
C THR A 93 -1.06 -11.44 -1.36
N LEU A 94 -0.06 -10.78 -0.77
CA LEU A 94 0.43 -11.14 0.57
C LEU A 94 -0.11 -10.15 1.60
N ILE A 95 -0.74 -10.68 2.65
CA ILE A 95 -1.08 -9.92 3.85
C ILE A 95 0.07 -10.11 4.85
N THR A 96 0.94 -9.11 4.90
CA THR A 96 2.19 -9.17 5.67
C THR A 96 2.04 -8.81 7.15
N GLY A 97 0.96 -8.12 7.54
CA GLY A 97 0.80 -7.59 8.88
C GLY A 97 -0.62 -7.12 9.20
N ARG A 98 -0.83 -6.75 10.47
CA ARG A 98 -2.11 -6.27 11.00
C ARG A 98 -1.93 -5.29 12.18
N ASN A 99 -0.79 -4.62 12.25
CA ASN A 99 -0.47 -3.75 13.38
C ASN A 99 -0.98 -2.32 13.15
N VAL A 100 -2.28 -2.20 12.85
CA VAL A 100 -2.94 -0.94 12.52
C VAL A 100 -3.41 -0.21 13.77
N ASP A 101 -3.37 1.13 13.76
CA ASP A 101 -4.10 1.92 14.76
C ASP A 101 -5.61 1.63 14.65
N MET A 102 -6.20 1.15 15.73
CA MET A 102 -7.60 0.69 15.73
C MET A 102 -8.61 1.84 15.57
N GLN A 103 -8.25 3.08 15.91
CA GLN A 103 -9.10 4.23 15.67
C GLN A 103 -9.13 4.53 14.16
N VAL A 104 -7.96 4.61 13.52
CA VAL A 104 -7.84 4.78 12.07
C VAL A 104 -8.56 3.65 11.33
N PHE A 105 -8.34 2.40 11.74
CA PHE A 105 -9.03 1.24 11.16
C PHE A 105 -10.55 1.37 11.28
N THR A 106 -11.05 1.75 12.46
CA THR A 106 -12.48 1.94 12.70
C THR A 106 -13.05 3.04 11.81
N ASP A 107 -12.33 4.15 11.65
CA ASP A 107 -12.73 5.24 10.76
C ASP A 107 -12.87 4.75 9.31
N ILE A 108 -11.89 3.98 8.82
CA ILE A 108 -11.90 3.41 7.47
C ILE A 108 -13.09 2.46 7.26
N VAL A 109 -13.28 1.47 8.13
CA VAL A 109 -14.37 0.49 7.97
C VAL A 109 -15.76 1.13 8.13
N CYS A 110 -15.87 2.22 8.90
CA CYS A 110 -17.11 2.99 9.03
C CYS A 110 -17.35 4.00 7.90
N GLY A 111 -16.44 4.14 6.93
CA GLY A 111 -16.65 5.07 5.82
C GLY A 111 -16.31 6.53 6.14
N ARG A 112 -15.51 6.80 7.18
CA ARG A 112 -15.21 8.14 7.68
C ARG A 112 -13.93 8.71 7.07
N ASP A 113 -13.86 10.04 7.03
CA ASP A 113 -12.63 10.76 6.65
C ASP A 113 -11.48 10.38 7.59
N VAL A 114 -10.28 10.24 7.04
CA VAL A 114 -9.05 9.96 7.80
C VAL A 114 -8.05 11.09 7.59
N ALA A 115 -7.55 11.66 8.68
CA ALA A 115 -6.48 12.64 8.64
C ALA A 115 -5.11 11.95 8.62
N LEU A 116 -4.27 12.31 7.65
CA LEU A 116 -2.89 11.85 7.48
C LEU A 116 -1.95 13.05 7.39
N GLY A 117 -1.35 13.42 8.51
CA GLY A 117 -0.56 14.66 8.58
C GLY A 117 -1.41 15.86 8.14
N ASP A 118 -1.01 16.52 7.06
CA ASP A 118 -1.69 17.69 6.50
C ASP A 118 -2.76 17.33 5.45
N THR A 119 -2.97 16.05 5.14
CA THR A 119 -3.91 15.57 4.13
C THR A 119 -5.13 14.91 4.78
N ILE A 120 -6.28 15.01 4.12
CA ILE A 120 -7.50 14.28 4.52
C ILE A 120 -7.89 13.34 3.39
N ILE A 121 -7.94 12.04 3.68
CA ILE A 121 -8.55 11.03 2.81
C ILE A 121 -10.06 11.14 3.01
N LYS A 122 -10.80 11.31 1.92
CA LYS A 122 -12.26 11.34 1.97
C LYS A 122 -12.82 9.94 2.19
N GLY A 123 -13.59 9.79 3.24
CA GLY A 123 -14.25 8.55 3.59
C GLY A 123 -15.34 8.20 2.59
N ALA A 124 -15.55 6.90 2.39
CA ALA A 124 -16.67 6.41 1.62
C ALA A 124 -17.16 5.06 2.17
N PRO A 125 -18.48 4.81 2.20
CA PRO A 125 -19.00 3.51 2.59
C PRO A 125 -18.47 2.39 1.69
N HIS A 126 -18.22 1.21 2.25
CA HIS A 126 -17.85 0.05 1.46
C HIS A 126 -18.96 -0.28 0.44
N ALA A 127 -18.57 -0.67 -0.78
CA ALA A 127 -19.45 -0.93 -1.92
C ALA A 127 -20.32 0.26 -2.43
N ALA A 128 -19.93 1.50 -2.09
CA ALA A 128 -20.49 2.73 -2.67
C ALA A 128 -19.76 3.15 -3.95
#